data_AF-A0A9E5KMC5-F1
#
_entry.id   AF-A0A9E5KMC5-F1
#
_cell.length_a   1.000
_cell.length_b   1.000
_cell.length_c   1.000
_cell.angle_alpha   90.00
_cell.angle_beta   90.00
_cell.angle_gamma   90.00
#
_symmetry.space_group_name_H-M   'P 1'
#
loop_
_entity.id
_entity.type
_entity.pdbx_description
1 polymer ?
#
loop_
_entity_poly.entity_id
_entity_poly.type
_entity_poly.pdbx_seq_one_letter_code
_entity_poly.pdbx_strand_id
1 'polypeptide(L)'
;MSPAKKKTSAAPLTGAALVKEVSRRIRAARVLWDAHQNSACRGERQKAMELYETLTPEERKKVPQVLRLWLRYRSEKYFGDHK
;
A
#
# COMPACT_ATOMS: atom_id res chain seq x y z
N MET A 1 -17.57 3.51 -23.42
CA MET A 1 -16.81 3.28 -22.16
C MET A 1 -16.96 1.82 -21.75
N SER A 2 -15.90 1.01 -21.79
CA SER A 2 -15.96 -0.36 -21.26
C SER A 2 -15.86 -0.32 -19.74
N PRO A 3 -16.77 -0.95 -18.98
CA PRO A 3 -16.65 -1.05 -17.53
C PRO A 3 -15.49 -1.99 -17.20
N ALA A 4 -14.53 -1.50 -16.42
CA ALA A 4 -13.42 -2.33 -15.94
C ALA A 4 -13.98 -3.48 -15.09
N LYS A 5 -13.92 -4.72 -15.63
CA LYS A 5 -14.30 -5.94 -14.91
C LYS A 5 -13.43 -6.05 -13.64
N LYS A 6 -14.01 -5.82 -12.46
CA LYS A 6 -13.39 -6.12 -11.17
C LYS A 6 -13.25 -7.64 -11.06
N LYS A 7 -12.09 -8.18 -11.42
CA LYS A 7 -11.73 -9.57 -11.10
C LYS A 7 -11.38 -9.62 -9.61
N THR A 8 -12.35 -9.94 -8.77
CA THR A 8 -12.11 -10.42 -7.40
C THR A 8 -11.50 -11.82 -7.52
N SER A 9 -10.19 -11.88 -7.76
CA SER A 9 -9.46 -13.15 -7.70
C SER A 9 -9.30 -13.53 -6.22
N ALA A 10 -9.98 -14.60 -5.81
CA ALA A 10 -9.88 -15.18 -4.47
C ALA A 10 -8.53 -15.87 -4.19
N ALA A 11 -7.67 -16.02 -5.21
CA ALA A 11 -6.32 -16.53 -5.03
C ALA A 11 -5.40 -15.46 -4.41
N PRO A 12 -4.50 -15.82 -3.48
CA PRO A 12 -3.50 -14.89 -2.96
C PRO A 12 -2.67 -14.31 -4.10
N LEU A 13 -2.51 -12.99 -4.11
CA LEU A 13 -1.68 -12.31 -5.10
C LEU A 13 -0.22 -12.70 -4.86
N THR A 14 0.50 -13.02 -5.93
CA THR A 14 1.91 -13.39 -5.88
C THR A 14 2.73 -12.63 -6.92
N GLY A 15 4.05 -12.56 -6.71
CA GLY A 15 4.96 -12.04 -7.73
C GLY A 15 4.68 -10.59 -8.11
N ALA A 16 4.71 -10.32 -9.41
CA ALA A 16 4.45 -8.99 -9.96
C ALA A 16 3.04 -8.46 -9.65
N ALA A 17 2.04 -9.33 -9.45
CA ALA A 17 0.69 -8.92 -9.11
C ALA A 17 0.62 -8.36 -7.68
N LEU A 18 1.33 -9.01 -6.74
CA LEU A 18 1.45 -8.56 -5.35
C LEU A 18 2.19 -7.21 -5.27
N VAL A 19 3.31 -7.06 -5.97
CA VAL A 19 4.06 -5.78 -6.05
C VAL A 19 3.20 -4.65 -6.59
N LYS A 20 2.39 -4.91 -7.62
CA LYS A 20 1.46 -3.92 -8.19
C LYS A 20 0.38 -3.54 -7.19
N GLU A 21 -0.20 -4.51 -6.48
CA GLU A 21 -1.24 -4.24 -5.48
C GLU A 21 -0.70 -3.46 -4.29
N VAL A 22 0.47 -3.83 -3.75
CA VAL A 22 1.16 -3.07 -2.70
C VAL A 22 1.37 -1.63 -3.14
N SER A 23 1.93 -1.43 -4.35
CA SER A 23 2.14 -0.09 -4.90
C SER A 23 0.84 0.70 -5.06
N ARG A 24 -0.25 0.03 -5.47
CA ARG A 24 -1.58 0.63 -5.60
C ARG A 24 -2.12 1.08 -4.25
N ARG A 25 -2.04 0.23 -3.22
CA ARG A 25 -2.51 0.57 -1.87
C ARG A 25 -1.73 1.72 -1.24
N ILE A 26 -0.40 1.76 -1.43
CA ILE A 26 0.40 2.90 -0.94
C ILE A 26 -0.04 4.20 -1.63
N ARG A 27 -0.31 4.17 -2.95
CA ARG A 27 -0.85 5.35 -3.65
C ARG A 27 -2.24 5.74 -3.16
N ALA A 28 -3.12 4.78 -2.89
CA ALA A 28 -4.44 5.06 -2.33
C ALA A 28 -4.33 5.75 -0.96
N ALA A 29 -3.47 5.23 -0.08
CA ALA A 29 -3.18 5.86 1.21
C ALA A 29 -2.64 7.28 1.06
N ARG A 30 -1.75 7.53 0.08
CA ARG A 30 -1.25 8.87 -0.23
C ARG A 30 -2.35 9.84 -0.67
N VAL A 31 -3.25 9.41 -1.55
CA VAL A 31 -4.38 10.24 -1.98
C VAL A 31 -5.28 10.61 -0.81
N LEU A 32 -5.57 9.64 0.07
CA LEU A 32 -6.37 9.88 1.28
C LEU A 32 -5.64 10.80 2.27
N TRP A 33 -4.32 10.69 2.37
CA TRP A 33 -3.48 11.60 3.15
C TRP A 33 -3.58 13.03 2.61
N ASP A 34 -3.40 13.21 1.30
CA ASP A 34 -3.46 14.53 0.66
C ASP A 34 -4.87 15.14 0.78
N ALA A 35 -5.92 14.30 0.81
CA ALA A 35 -7.30 14.68 1.07
C ALA A 35 -7.62 14.89 2.57
N HIS A 36 -6.63 14.80 3.47
CA HIS A 36 -6.80 14.92 4.93
C HIS A 36 -7.77 13.90 5.56
N GLN A 37 -8.06 12.80 4.87
CA GLN A 37 -8.91 11.71 5.34
C GLN A 37 -8.10 10.72 6.18
N ASN A 38 -7.60 11.19 7.33
CA ASN A 38 -6.62 10.48 8.15
C ASN A 38 -7.08 9.09 8.61
N SER A 39 -8.36 8.92 8.93
CA SER A 39 -8.92 7.62 9.32
C SER A 39 -8.85 6.61 8.19
N ALA A 40 -9.29 6.98 6.98
CA ALA A 40 -9.24 6.12 5.81
C ALA A 40 -7.78 5.86 5.36
N CYS A 41 -6.93 6.88 5.44
CA CYS A 41 -5.50 6.75 5.17
C CYS A 41 -4.85 5.69 6.07
N ARG A 42 -5.19 5.65 7.38
CA ARG A 42 -4.71 4.60 8.29
C ARG A 42 -5.08 3.21 7.82
N GLY A 43 -6.35 3.00 7.46
CA GLY A 43 -6.84 1.70 6.99
C GLY A 43 -6.14 1.24 5.71
N GLU A 44 -6.03 2.09 4.69
CA GLU A 44 -5.35 1.73 3.44
C GLU A 44 -3.85 1.54 3.63
N ARG A 45 -3.23 2.31 4.53
CA ARG A 45 -1.82 2.14 4.88
C ARG A 45 -1.57 0.81 5.60
N GLN A 46 -2.36 0.46 6.61
CA GLN A 46 -2.22 -0.79 7.35
C GLN A 46 -2.30 -1.98 6.39
N LYS A 47 -3.33 -1.99 5.54
CA LYS A 47 -3.50 -2.93 4.42
C LYS A 47 -2.31 -2.98 3.45
N ALA A 48 -1.61 -1.86 3.26
CA ALA A 48 -0.42 -1.81 2.42
C ALA A 48 0.81 -2.38 3.14
N MET A 49 0.96 -2.13 4.45
CA MET A 49 2.00 -2.69 5.30
C MET A 49 1.90 -4.22 5.36
N GLU A 50 0.71 -4.74 5.66
CA GLU A 50 0.45 -6.18 5.75
C GLU A 50 0.88 -6.90 4.45
N LEU A 51 0.49 -6.35 3.28
CA LEU A 51 0.92 -6.92 1.99
C LEU A 51 2.41 -6.71 1.71
N TYR A 52 2.97 -5.55 2.07
CA TYR A 52 4.40 -5.27 1.87
C TYR A 52 5.30 -6.21 2.68
N GLU A 53 4.87 -6.59 3.88
CA GLU A 53 5.61 -7.51 4.74
C GLU A 53 5.68 -8.92 4.15
N THR A 54 4.66 -9.34 3.39
CA THR A 54 4.66 -10.62 2.66
C THR A 54 5.58 -10.65 1.43
N LEU A 55 6.05 -9.49 0.94
CA LEU A 55 6.95 -9.43 -0.21
C LEU A 55 8.34 -9.97 0.14
N THR A 56 8.93 -10.73 -0.78
CA THR A 56 10.35 -11.12 -0.69
C THR A 56 11.27 -9.90 -0.85
N PRO A 57 12.54 -9.96 -0.41
CA PRO A 57 13.50 -8.87 -0.59
C PRO A 57 13.63 -8.39 -2.05
N GLU A 58 13.56 -9.30 -3.00
CA GLU A 58 13.64 -9.05 -4.45
C GLU A 58 12.40 -8.32 -4.94
N GLU A 59 11.23 -8.69 -4.45
CA GLU A 59 9.96 -8.04 -4.80
C GLU A 59 9.85 -6.64 -4.18
N ARG A 60 10.34 -6.46 -2.94
CA ARG A 60 10.40 -5.14 -2.29
C ARG A 60 11.24 -4.15 -3.11
N LYS A 61 12.33 -4.61 -3.74
CA LYS A 61 13.15 -3.77 -4.64
C LYS A 61 12.37 -3.28 -5.87
N LYS A 62 11.38 -4.06 -6.33
CA LYS A 62 10.50 -3.69 -7.46
C LYS A 62 9.45 -2.65 -7.09
N VAL A 63 9.17 -2.46 -5.79
CA VAL A 63 8.31 -1.36 -5.33
C VAL A 63 9.06 -0.03 -5.46
N PRO A 64 8.47 0.99 -6.11
CA PRO A 64 9.11 2.30 -6.27
C PRO A 64 9.62 2.86 -4.94
N GLN A 65 10.87 3.32 -4.92
CA GLN A 65 11.55 3.78 -3.70
C GLN A 65 10.77 4.88 -2.97
N VAL A 66 10.18 5.82 -3.71
CA VAL A 66 9.34 6.89 -3.15
C VAL A 66 8.16 6.35 -2.33
N LEU A 67 7.55 5.24 -2.75
CA LEU A 67 6.44 4.61 -2.04
C LEU A 67 6.93 3.91 -0.77
N ARG A 68 8.10 3.24 -0.83
CA ARG A 68 8.73 2.62 0.34
C ARG A 68 9.11 3.64 1.40
N LEU A 69 9.71 4.75 0.99
CA LEU A 69 10.08 5.86 1.88
C LEU A 69 8.84 6.48 2.52
N TRP A 70 7.79 6.75 1.73
CA TRP A 70 6.53 7.27 2.27
C TRP A 70 5.91 6.32 3.30
N LEU A 71 5.87 5.02 2.99
CA LEU A 71 5.29 4.00 3.86
C LEU A 71 6.01 3.92 5.23
N ARG A 72 7.36 4.03 5.22
CA ARG A 72 8.19 4.04 6.43
C ARG A 72 8.09 5.37 7.18
N TYR A 73 8.39 6.49 6.52
CA TYR A 73 8.52 7.80 7.17
C TYR A 73 7.18 8.33 7.70
N ARG A 74 6.08 8.11 6.96
CA ARG A 74 4.75 8.54 7.42
C ARG A 74 4.16 7.63 8.48
N SER A 75 4.61 6.37 8.57
CA SER A 75 4.28 5.50 9.69
C SER A 75 4.68 6.13 10.99
N GLU A 76 5.98 6.36 11.15
CA GLU A 76 6.60 6.64 12.43
C GLU A 76 6.17 8.00 12.97
N LYS A 77 6.05 9.01 12.10
CA LYS A 77 5.73 10.39 12.51
C LYS A 77 4.24 10.65 12.83
N TYR A 78 3.32 9.92 12.20
CA TYR A 78 1.88 10.25 12.26
C TYR A 78 0.98 9.09 12.72
N PHE A 79 1.51 7.88 12.70
CA PHE A 79 0.77 6.66 12.97
C PHE A 79 1.55 5.68 13.85
N GLY A 80 2.70 6.09 14.40
CA GLY A 80 3.33 5.36 15.49
C GLY A 80 2.42 5.43 16.69
N ASP A 81 2.46 4.40 17.53
CA ASP A 81 1.91 4.53 18.88
C ASP A 81 2.64 5.69 19.54
N HIS A 82 1.96 6.82 19.68
CA HIS A 82 2.35 7.82 20.67
C HIS A 82 2.14 7.16 22.03
N LYS A 83 3.10 6.33 22.45
CA LYS A 83 3.25 5.93 23.85
C LYS A 83 4.01 7.01 24.59
#